data_AF-A0A6G3X8Q5-F1
#
_entry.id   AF-A0A6G3X8Q5-F1
#
_cell.length_a   1.000
_cell.length_b   1.000
_cell.length_c   1.000
_cell.angle_alpha   90.00
_cell.angle_beta   90.00
_cell.angle_gamma   90.00
#
_symmetry.space_group_name_H-M   'P 1'
#
loop_
_entity.id
_entity.type
_entity.pdbx_description
1 polymer ?
#
loop_
_entity_poly.entity_id
_entity_poly.type
_entity_poly.pdbx_seq_one_letter_code
_entity_poly.pdbx_strand_id
1 'polypeptide(L)'
;TVVGDRAQARHGFGESWRERLERVGLDRITLASLTINYRTPEEIMAEAEPVVRAVLPDANVPTSVRSSGIPVTYGPVGDLDAVLAAWLAAHDDGIACVIGDPAFRATPRVRSLTPELSKGLE
;
A
#
# COMPACT_ATOMS: atom_id res chain seq x y z
N THR A 1 23.55 2.28 3.12
CA THR A 1 22.51 1.90 2.13
C THR A 1 21.20 2.49 2.56
N VAL A 2 20.48 3.14 1.64
CA VAL A 2 19.15 3.72 1.89
C VAL A 2 18.14 2.92 1.07
N VAL A 3 16.98 2.62 1.67
CA VAL A 3 15.88 1.90 1.00
C VAL A 3 14.61 2.73 1.18
N GLY A 4 13.84 2.86 0.10
CA GLY A 4 12.53 3.52 0.15
C GLY A 4 11.91 3.70 -1.23
N ASP A 5 10.63 4.01 -1.22
CA ASP A 5 9.84 4.32 -2.41
C ASP A 5 9.36 5.78 -2.36
N ARG A 6 9.62 6.53 -3.43
CA ARG A 6 9.18 7.92 -3.60
C ARG A 6 7.66 8.03 -3.58
N ALA A 7 6.97 7.06 -4.17
CA ALA A 7 5.51 7.03 -4.24
C ALA A 7 4.86 6.84 -2.86
N GLN A 8 5.58 6.32 -1.87
CA GLN A 8 5.10 6.09 -0.50
C GLN A 8 5.49 7.20 0.49
N ALA A 9 6.01 8.33 -0.01
CA ALA A 9 6.39 9.48 0.80
C ALA A 9 5.17 10.33 1.18
N ARG A 10 4.97 10.57 2.49
CA ARG A 10 3.82 11.35 3.00
C ARG A 10 3.90 12.84 2.71
N HIS A 11 5.10 13.40 2.74
CA HIS A 11 5.33 14.84 2.56
C HIS A 11 5.75 15.19 1.12
N GLY A 12 5.41 14.31 0.16
CA GLY A 12 5.86 14.40 -1.22
C GLY A 12 7.34 14.06 -1.38
N PHE A 13 7.67 13.38 -2.47
CA PHE A 13 9.05 13.12 -2.88
C PHE A 13 9.12 13.16 -4.41
N GLY A 14 8.93 14.38 -4.94
CA GLY A 14 8.94 14.64 -6.38
C GLY A 14 10.33 14.56 -7.01
N GLU A 15 11.38 15.01 -6.32
CA GLU A 15 12.78 14.89 -6.80
C GLU A 15 13.20 13.41 -6.89
N SER A 16 14.14 13.11 -7.78
CA SER A 16 14.73 11.77 -7.88
C SER A 16 15.63 11.48 -6.67
N TRP A 17 15.92 10.19 -6.43
CA TRP A 17 16.87 9.79 -5.39
C TRP A 17 18.25 10.41 -5.58
N ARG A 18 18.71 10.55 -6.84
CA ARG A 18 20.02 11.11 -7.15
C ARG A 18 20.09 12.59 -6.75
N GLU A 19 19.14 13.39 -7.23
CA GLU A 19 19.06 14.83 -6.92
C GLU A 19 19.01 15.08 -5.40
N ARG A 20 18.21 14.29 -4.66
CA ARG A 20 18.10 14.45 -3.21
C ARG A 20 19.39 14.16 -2.47
N LEU A 21 20.12 13.12 -2.89
CA LEU A 21 21.37 12.71 -2.25
C LEU A 21 22.52 13.68 -2.62
N GLU A 22 22.57 14.16 -3.86
CA GLU A 22 23.53 15.18 -4.29
C GLU A 22 23.35 16.49 -3.51
N ARG A 23 22.10 16.90 -3.26
CA ARG A 23 21.78 18.11 -2.47
C ARG A 23 22.29 18.05 -1.03
N VAL A 24 22.48 16.86 -0.47
CA VAL A 24 23.05 16.67 0.88
C VAL A 24 24.56 16.35 0.85
N GLY A 25 25.20 16.51 -0.31
CA GLY A 25 26.65 16.39 -0.48
C GLY A 25 27.15 14.99 -0.82
N LEU A 26 26.27 14.07 -1.24
CA LEU A 26 26.66 12.73 -1.69
C LEU A 26 26.78 12.70 -3.21
N ASP A 27 27.99 12.50 -3.72
CA ASP A 27 28.29 12.51 -5.16
C ASP A 27 28.49 11.10 -5.76
N ARG A 28 28.83 10.11 -4.94
CA ARG A 28 29.03 8.71 -5.35
C ARG A 28 27.78 7.86 -5.07
N ILE A 29 26.80 7.94 -5.98
CA ILE A 29 25.50 7.28 -5.83
C ILE A 29 25.32 6.13 -6.83
N THR A 30 25.12 4.93 -6.30
CA THR A 30 24.64 3.74 -7.03
C THR A 30 23.18 3.48 -6.67
N LEU A 31 22.31 3.44 -7.67
CA LEU A 31 20.89 3.16 -7.51
C LEU A 31 20.58 1.78 -8.08
N ALA A 32 19.88 0.95 -7.31
CA ALA A 32 19.33 -0.33 -7.75
C ALA A 32 17.83 -0.35 -7.45
N SER A 33 17.02 -0.67 -8.47
CA SER A 33 15.57 -0.73 -8.36
C SER A 33 15.11 -2.17 -8.21
N LEU A 34 14.11 -2.39 -7.35
CA LEU A 34 13.35 -3.64 -7.30
C LEU A 34 12.10 -3.47 -8.15
N THR A 35 11.93 -4.33 -9.16
CA THR A 35 10.85 -4.21 -10.14
C THR A 35 9.80 -5.32 -10.04
N ILE A 36 10.02 -6.30 -9.16
CA ILE A 36 9.12 -7.45 -8.98
C ILE A 36 8.44 -7.38 -7.62
N ASN A 37 7.11 -7.43 -7.62
CA ASN A 37 6.30 -7.56 -6.42
C ASN A 37 5.73 -8.98 -6.31
N TYR A 38 6.09 -9.68 -5.24
CA TYR A 38 5.56 -11.01 -4.92
C TYR A 38 4.68 -11.01 -3.66
N ARG A 39 4.60 -9.87 -2.95
CA ARG A 39 3.85 -9.74 -1.70
C ARG A 39 2.42 -9.34 -1.96
N THR A 40 2.22 -8.29 -2.76
CA THR A 40 0.88 -7.82 -3.13
C THR A 40 0.40 -8.52 -4.40
N PRO A 41 -0.82 -9.07 -4.41
CA PRO A 41 -1.43 -9.60 -5.62
C PRO A 41 -1.63 -8.54 -6.70
N GLU A 42 -1.66 -8.98 -7.97
CA GLU A 42 -1.85 -8.12 -9.14
C GLU A 42 -3.17 -7.33 -9.10
N GLU A 43 -4.23 -7.91 -8.54
CA GLU A 43 -5.56 -7.29 -8.48
C GLU A 43 -5.56 -6.02 -7.62
N ILE A 44 -4.75 -6.00 -6.54
CA ILE A 44 -4.58 -4.81 -5.71
C ILE A 44 -3.76 -3.75 -6.44
N MET A 45 -2.72 -4.16 -7.18
CA MET A 45 -1.87 -3.23 -7.91
C MET A 45 -2.58 -2.62 -9.12
N ALA A 46 -3.53 -3.33 -9.73
CA ALA A 46 -4.37 -2.81 -10.80
C ALA A 46 -5.18 -1.57 -10.35
N GLU A 47 -5.62 -1.54 -9.08
CA GLU A 47 -6.32 -0.38 -8.51
C GLU A 47 -5.33 0.70 -8.01
N ALA A 48 -4.18 0.30 -7.48
CA ALA A 48 -3.22 1.23 -6.89
C ALA A 48 -2.37 2.00 -7.94
N GLU A 49 -1.96 1.34 -9.02
CA GLU A 49 -1.06 1.92 -10.02
C GLU A 49 -1.59 3.22 -10.66
N PRO A 50 -2.85 3.31 -11.11
CA PRO A 50 -3.39 4.54 -11.68
C PRO A 50 -3.34 5.72 -10.71
N VAL A 51 -3.65 5.47 -9.43
CA VAL A 51 -3.63 6.48 -8.37
C VAL A 51 -2.20 6.97 -8.11
N VAL A 52 -1.24 6.05 -8.06
CA VAL A 52 0.19 6.40 -7.90
C VAL A 52 0.67 7.25 -9.07
N ARG A 53 0.40 6.85 -10.31
CA ARG A 53 0.87 7.55 -11.51
C ARG A 53 0.18 8.91 -11.71
N ALA A 54 -1.03 9.09 -11.22
CA ALA A 54 -1.70 10.39 -11.22
C ALA A 54 -0.95 11.44 -10.39
N VAL A 55 -0.28 11.02 -9.31
CA VAL A 55 0.47 11.91 -8.41
C VAL A 55 1.96 11.97 -8.77
N LEU A 56 2.56 10.83 -9.14
CA LEU A 56 3.98 10.72 -9.51
C LEU A 56 4.09 9.92 -10.83
N PRO A 57 4.02 10.60 -11.99
CA PRO A 57 3.98 9.92 -13.29
C PRO A 57 5.19 9.02 -13.57
N ASP A 58 6.37 9.38 -13.06
CA ASP A 58 7.63 8.65 -13.21
C ASP A 58 7.87 7.61 -12.09
N ALA A 59 6.85 7.30 -11.28
CA ALA A 59 6.97 6.29 -10.23
C ALA A 59 7.36 4.92 -10.81
N ASN A 60 8.31 4.27 -10.14
CA ASN A 60 8.70 2.88 -10.41
C ASN A 60 7.69 1.92 -9.75
N VAL A 61 6.54 1.73 -10.39
CA VAL A 61 5.54 0.76 -9.95
C VAL A 61 6.01 -0.65 -10.32
N PRO A 62 6.17 -1.58 -9.35
CA PRO A 62 6.67 -2.93 -9.62
C PRO A 62 5.63 -3.80 -10.31
N THR A 63 6.10 -4.72 -11.16
CA THR A 63 5.26 -5.76 -11.77
C THR A 63 4.93 -6.83 -10.73
N SER A 64 3.64 -7.07 -10.51
CA SER A 64 3.18 -8.15 -9.63
C SER A 64 3.26 -9.49 -10.34
N VAL A 65 3.81 -10.49 -9.66
CA VAL A 65 3.92 -11.87 -10.19
C VAL A 65 3.03 -12.88 -9.45
N ARG A 66 2.32 -12.41 -8.43
CA ARG A 66 1.36 -13.19 -7.65
C ARG A 66 -0.05 -12.75 -8.04
N SER A 67 -0.92 -13.72 -8.28
CA SER A 67 -2.36 -13.52 -8.49
C SER A 67 -3.13 -14.27 -7.40
N SER A 68 -4.25 -13.71 -6.95
CA SER A 68 -5.13 -14.37 -5.98
C SER A 68 -6.38 -14.97 -6.64
N GLY A 69 -6.74 -14.52 -7.85
CA GLY A 69 -7.99 -14.82 -8.52
C GLY A 69 -9.20 -14.12 -7.88
N ILE A 70 -9.00 -13.26 -6.88
CA ILE A 70 -10.05 -12.58 -6.13
C ILE A 70 -10.01 -11.09 -6.49
N PRO A 71 -11.03 -10.54 -7.18
CA PRO A 71 -11.02 -9.15 -7.59
C PRO A 71 -11.24 -8.19 -6.40
N VAL A 72 -10.78 -6.95 -6.55
CA VAL A 72 -11.18 -5.85 -5.66
C VAL A 72 -12.65 -5.54 -5.91
N THR A 73 -13.41 -5.40 -4.82
CA THR A 73 -14.83 -5.05 -4.86
C THR A 73 -15.07 -3.67 -4.27
N TYR A 74 -16.12 -3.03 -4.76
CA TYR A 74 -16.57 -1.71 -4.34
C TYR A 74 -18.00 -1.81 -3.82
N GLY A 75 -18.28 -1.15 -2.69
CA GLY A 75 -19.59 -1.19 -2.06
C GLY A 75 -19.82 0.01 -1.14
N PRO A 76 -21.08 0.23 -0.70
CA PRO A 76 -21.40 1.27 0.24
C PRO A 76 -20.80 0.96 1.63
N VAL A 77 -20.46 2.02 2.37
CA VAL A 77 -19.91 1.89 3.73
C VAL A 77 -20.87 1.13 4.67
N GLY A 78 -22.18 1.22 4.44
CA GLY A 78 -23.19 0.48 5.21
C GLY A 78 -23.05 -1.05 5.14
N ASP A 79 -22.35 -1.58 4.14
CA ASP A 79 -22.12 -3.03 3.98
C ASP A 79 -20.88 -3.52 4.75
N LEU A 80 -20.09 -2.62 5.35
CA LEU A 80 -18.80 -2.94 5.98
C LEU A 80 -18.93 -4.06 7.04
N ASP A 81 -19.94 -3.96 7.91
CA ASP A 81 -20.15 -4.97 8.96
C ASP A 81 -20.47 -6.35 8.37
N ALA A 82 -21.27 -6.41 7.31
CA ALA A 82 -21.61 -7.66 6.63
C ALA A 82 -20.39 -8.27 5.94
N VAL A 83 -19.57 -7.44 5.28
CA VAL A 83 -18.32 -7.86 4.62
C VAL A 83 -17.35 -8.44 5.65
N LEU A 84 -17.12 -7.76 6.77
CA LEU A 84 -16.23 -8.24 7.83
C LEU A 84 -16.76 -9.50 8.49
N ALA A 85 -18.06 -9.60 8.76
CA ALA A 85 -18.67 -10.79 9.34
C ALA A 85 -18.48 -12.01 8.43
N ALA A 86 -18.76 -11.87 7.12
CA ALA A 86 -18.55 -12.93 6.14
C ALA A 86 -17.07 -13.33 6.04
N TRP A 87 -16.16 -12.35 6.03
CA TRP A 87 -14.72 -12.61 5.97
C TRP A 87 -14.22 -13.34 7.22
N LEU A 88 -14.60 -12.91 8.42
CA LEU A 88 -14.20 -13.53 9.69
C LEU A 88 -14.73 -14.96 9.82
N ALA A 89 -15.92 -15.25 9.28
CA ALA A 89 -16.49 -16.59 9.27
C ALA A 89 -15.76 -17.54 8.29
N ALA A 90 -15.14 -16.99 7.24
CA ALA A 90 -14.40 -17.77 6.24
C ALA A 90 -12.90 -17.95 6.57
N HIS A 91 -12.38 -17.20 7.55
CA HIS A 91 -10.96 -17.20 7.90
C HIS A 91 -10.83 -17.35 9.41
N ASP A 92 -10.58 -18.55 9.94
CA ASP A 92 -10.60 -18.80 11.39
C ASP A 92 -9.51 -18.01 12.16
N ASP A 93 -8.32 -17.88 11.58
CA ASP A 93 -7.15 -17.24 12.22
C ASP A 93 -6.78 -15.87 11.60
N GLY A 94 -7.55 -15.39 10.62
CA GLY A 94 -7.23 -14.16 9.91
C GLY A 94 -7.37 -12.90 10.78
N ILE A 95 -6.54 -11.88 10.50
CA ILE A 95 -6.73 -10.52 11.01
C ILE A 95 -7.11 -9.58 9.87
N ALA A 96 -7.91 -8.57 10.16
CA ALA A 96 -8.29 -7.55 9.20
C ALA A 96 -8.05 -6.14 9.76
N CYS A 97 -7.91 -5.17 8.86
CA CYS A 97 -7.83 -3.77 9.22
C CYS A 97 -8.79 -2.96 8.35
N VAL A 98 -9.65 -2.18 8.99
CA VAL A 98 -10.38 -1.09 8.34
C VAL A 98 -9.46 0.13 8.31
N ILE A 99 -9.34 0.78 7.16
CA ILE A 99 -8.51 1.99 7.02
C ILE A 99 -9.43 3.16 6.72
N GLY A 100 -9.37 4.22 7.55
CA GLY A 100 -10.08 5.48 7.32
C GLY A 100 -11.45 5.62 7.98
N ASP A 101 -11.88 4.67 8.81
CA ASP A 101 -13.11 4.79 9.61
C ASP A 101 -12.80 4.90 11.12
N PRO A 102 -12.66 6.12 11.67
CA PRO A 102 -12.37 6.30 13.09
C PRO A 102 -13.55 5.95 14.01
N ALA A 103 -14.77 5.82 13.48
CA ALA A 103 -15.95 5.44 14.25
C ALA A 103 -16.07 3.91 14.40
N PHE A 104 -15.36 3.14 13.56
CA PHE A 104 -15.35 1.68 13.63
C PHE A 104 -14.83 1.18 14.99
N ARG A 105 -15.65 0.38 15.67
CA ARG A 105 -15.29 -0.22 16.95
C ARG A 105 -14.42 -1.45 16.73
N ALA A 106 -13.14 -1.35 17.09
CA ALA A 106 -12.19 -2.45 16.97
C ALA A 106 -12.65 -3.70 17.77
N THR A 107 -12.33 -4.86 17.22
CA THR A 107 -12.54 -6.19 17.82
C THR A 107 -11.17 -6.86 18.05
N PRO A 108 -11.10 -8.02 18.72
CA PRO A 108 -9.82 -8.72 18.90
C PRO A 108 -9.08 -9.06 17.58
N ARG A 109 -9.82 -9.21 16.47
CA ARG A 109 -9.28 -9.63 15.16
C ARG A 109 -9.40 -8.56 14.07
N VAL A 110 -10.09 -7.45 14.34
CA VAL A 110 -10.26 -6.33 13.40
C VAL A 110 -9.87 -5.02 14.04
N ARG A 111 -8.87 -4.35 13.49
CA ARG A 111 -8.46 -3.00 13.90
C ARG A 111 -9.04 -1.96 12.95
N SER A 112 -9.20 -0.73 13.44
CA SER A 112 -9.35 0.43 12.58
C SER A 112 -8.15 1.35 12.74
N LEU A 113 -7.53 1.73 11.62
CA LEU A 113 -6.33 2.56 11.57
C LEU A 113 -6.51 3.68 10.56
N THR A 114 -5.75 4.76 10.73
CA THR A 114 -5.58 5.75 9.66
C THR A 114 -4.56 5.24 8.64
N PRO A 115 -4.54 5.78 7.40
CA PRO A 115 -3.49 5.45 6.42
C PRO A 115 -2.07 5.67 6.97
N GLU A 116 -1.89 6.62 7.89
CA GLU A 116 -0.61 6.88 8.54
C GLU A 116 -0.20 5.77 9.53
N LEU A 117 -1.17 5.14 10.18
CA LEU A 117 -0.89 4.09 11.16
C LEU A 117 -0.77 2.70 10.53
N SER A 118 -1.15 2.53 9.27
CA SER A 118 -1.03 1.27 8.52
C SER A 118 0.33 1.08 7.82
N LYS A 119 1.19 2.12 7.79
CA LYS A 119 2.46 2.06 7.05
C LYS A 119 3.39 0.97 7.60
N GLY A 120 3.83 0.08 6.72
CA GLY A 120 4.79 -0.98 7.03
C GLY A 120 4.18 -2.18 7.75
N LEU A 121 2.85 -2.26 7.81
CA LEU A 121 2.13 -3.45 8.25
C LEU A 121 1.78 -4.31 7.02
N GLU A 122 1.73 -5.62 7.24
CA GLU A 122 1.21 -6.64 6.31
C GLU A 122 0.22 -7.53 7.06
#